data_AF-A0A958YTX1-F1
#
_entry.id   AF-A0A958YTX1-F1
#
_cell.length_a   1.000
_cell.length_b   1.000
_cell.length_c   1.000
_cell.angle_alpha   90.00
_cell.angle_beta   90.00
_cell.angle_gamma   90.00
#
_symmetry.space_group_name_H-M   'P 1'
#
loop_
_entity.id
_entity.type
_entity.pdbx_description
1 polymer ?
#
loop_
_entity_poly.entity_id
_entity_poly.type
_entity_poly.pdbx_seq_one_letter_code
_entity_poly.pdbx_strand_id
1 'polypeptide(L)'
;IYYLYIRLKDGSLRDDRITFFAENGDLNIKTNLKNFGSAAVVTGSENDSILRDYNKLKQRYVAKNLDLIEQRLKKGKKSDDSLEMDLSQKQNALVSSKYLATINFALNNKNQEVAPYLILSEAYNANIKYLDTVYNALLPKIKDSKYGKELESFILNRKKTDTVL
;
A
#
# COMPACT_ATOMS: atom_id res chain seq x y z
N ILE A 1 -5.95 7.84 -6.49
CA ILE A 1 -6.19 6.47 -6.99
C ILE A 1 -7.55 6.40 -7.66
N TYR A 2 -7.56 5.90 -8.89
CA TYR A 2 -8.75 5.65 -9.67
C TYR A 2 -8.78 4.19 -10.13
N TYR A 3 -9.96 3.74 -10.54
CA TYR A 3 -10.20 2.39 -11.02
C TYR A 3 -10.91 2.46 -12.36
N LEU A 4 -10.39 1.71 -13.34
CA LEU A 4 -11.04 1.50 -14.62
C LEU A 4 -11.56 0.05 -14.66
N TYR A 5 -12.84 -0.12 -14.98
CA TYR A 5 -13.50 -1.42 -15.14
C TYR A 5 -14.26 -1.47 -16.47
N ILE A 6 -14.50 -2.67 -17.00
CA ILE A 6 -15.29 -2.87 -18.21
C ILE A 6 -16.61 -3.53 -17.84
N ARG A 7 -17.70 -3.03 -18.44
CA ARG A 7 -19.00 -3.72 -18.43
C ARG A 7 -19.27 -4.27 -19.83
N LEU A 8 -19.40 -5.59 -19.93
CA LEU A 8 -19.70 -6.27 -21.18
C LEU A 8 -21.22 -6.26 -21.44
N LYS A 9 -21.62 -6.13 -22.71
CA LYS A 9 -23.03 -6.06 -23.11
C LYS A 9 -23.72 -7.43 -23.08
N ASP A 10 -22.96 -8.52 -23.12
CA ASP A 10 -23.45 -9.90 -23.06
C ASP A 10 -23.91 -10.33 -21.65
N GLY A 11 -23.87 -9.41 -20.67
CA GLY A 11 -24.25 -9.68 -19.29
C GLY A 11 -23.19 -10.40 -18.47
N SER A 12 -22.05 -10.75 -19.06
CA SER A 12 -20.93 -11.33 -18.31
C SER A 12 -20.36 -10.31 -17.32
N LEU A 13 -20.26 -10.72 -16.06
CA LEU A 13 -19.65 -9.93 -15.01
C LEU A 13 -18.14 -10.16 -15.02
N ARG A 14 -17.40 -9.05 -14.92
CA ARG A 14 -15.95 -9.01 -14.92
C ARG A 14 -15.52 -8.16 -13.73
N ASP A 15 -14.85 -8.81 -12.78
CA ASP A 15 -14.38 -8.18 -11.55
C ASP A 15 -12.98 -7.58 -11.70
N ASP A 16 -12.34 -7.72 -12.86
CA ASP A 16 -11.02 -7.18 -13.09
C ASP A 16 -11.05 -5.66 -13.24
N ARG A 17 -10.10 -5.01 -12.56
CA ARG A 17 -9.96 -3.55 -12.48
C ARG A 17 -8.53 -3.17 -12.75
N ILE A 18 -8.36 -2.06 -13.45
CA ILE A 18 -7.06 -1.39 -13.58
C ILE A 18 -7.03 -0.29 -12.53
N THR A 19 -6.22 -0.48 -11.50
CA THR A 19 -5.93 0.55 -10.51
C THR A 19 -4.77 1.41 -11.00
N PHE A 20 -4.92 2.72 -10.89
CA PHE A 20 -3.85 3.65 -11.24
C PHE A 20 -3.86 4.91 -10.38
N PHE A 21 -2.69 5.52 -10.23
CA PHE A 21 -2.55 6.85 -9.66
C PHE A 21 -2.76 7.88 -10.78
N ALA A 22 -3.84 8.64 -10.70
CA ALA A 22 -4.06 9.74 -11.63
C ALA A 22 -3.42 11.02 -11.07
N GLU A 23 -2.85 11.83 -11.95
CA GLU A 23 -2.33 13.16 -11.65
C GLU A 23 -2.78 14.14 -12.73
N ASN A 24 -2.57 15.44 -12.49
CA ASN A 24 -2.95 16.46 -13.46
C ASN A 24 -2.00 16.43 -14.67
N GLY A 25 -2.43 15.78 -15.74
CA GLY A 25 -1.66 15.61 -16.97
C GLY A 25 -2.25 14.53 -17.88
N ASP A 26 -1.63 14.35 -19.04
CA ASP A 26 -2.03 13.32 -19.99
C ASP A 26 -1.60 11.93 -19.50
N LEU A 27 -2.57 11.05 -19.31
CA LEU A 27 -2.36 9.67 -18.87
C LEU A 27 -2.87 8.70 -19.94
N ASN A 28 -2.06 7.70 -20.26
CA ASN A 28 -2.40 6.67 -21.23
C ASN A 28 -2.45 5.29 -20.57
N ILE A 29 -3.52 4.53 -20.82
CA ILE A 29 -3.72 3.17 -20.32
C ILE A 29 -3.88 2.25 -21.51
N LYS A 30 -2.92 1.34 -21.71
CA LYS A 30 -2.98 0.30 -22.74
C LYS A 30 -3.23 -1.06 -22.10
N THR A 31 -4.25 -1.78 -22.57
CA THR A 31 -4.62 -3.11 -22.07
C THR A 31 -5.23 -3.96 -23.20
N ASN A 32 -5.66 -5.18 -22.91
CA ASN A 32 -6.40 -6.03 -23.84
C ASN A 32 -7.61 -6.69 -23.17
N LEU A 33 -8.59 -7.10 -23.97
CA LEU A 33 -9.83 -7.67 -23.45
C LEU A 33 -9.62 -9.01 -22.71
N LYS A 34 -8.64 -9.82 -23.10
CA LYS A 34 -8.40 -11.14 -22.49
C LYS A 34 -7.91 -11.03 -21.05
N ASN A 35 -7.02 -10.07 -20.79
CA ASN A 35 -6.32 -9.87 -19.52
C ASN A 35 -6.46 -8.40 -19.08
N PHE A 36 -7.69 -7.89 -19.01
CA PHE A 36 -7.93 -6.44 -18.92
C PHE A 36 -7.28 -5.80 -17.69
N GLY A 37 -7.38 -6.42 -16.51
CA GLY A 37 -6.66 -5.95 -15.33
C GLY A 37 -5.14 -6.14 -15.41
N SER A 38 -4.68 -7.36 -15.67
CA SER A 38 -3.26 -7.75 -15.47
C SER A 38 -2.32 -7.36 -16.61
N ALA A 39 -2.83 -7.16 -17.83
CA ALA A 39 -2.02 -6.72 -18.97
C ALA A 39 -1.97 -5.19 -19.12
N ALA A 40 -2.54 -4.45 -18.17
CA ALA A 40 -2.57 -3.00 -18.22
C ALA A 40 -1.20 -2.37 -18.02
N VAL A 41 -0.82 -1.50 -18.95
CA VAL A 41 0.34 -0.63 -18.85
C VAL A 41 -0.16 0.80 -18.78
N VAL A 42 0.24 1.51 -17.72
CA VAL A 42 -0.11 2.92 -17.49
C VAL A 42 1.15 3.75 -17.66
N THR A 43 1.03 4.83 -18.43
CA THR A 43 2.13 5.77 -18.72
C THR A 43 1.61 7.21 -18.61
N GLY A 44 2.51 8.17 -18.36
CA GLY A 44 2.15 9.58 -18.22
C GLY A 44 1.80 10.01 -16.80
N SER A 45 1.92 9.12 -15.80
CA SER A 45 1.91 9.50 -14.38
C SER A 45 3.20 9.08 -13.68
N GLU A 46 3.92 10.06 -13.13
CA GLU A 46 5.10 9.81 -12.31
C GLU A 46 4.71 9.13 -10.99
N ASN A 47 3.61 9.58 -10.36
CA ASN A 47 3.10 8.97 -9.13
C ASN A 47 2.70 7.50 -9.34
N ASP A 48 2.09 7.16 -10.49
CA ASP A 48 1.73 5.76 -10.81
C ASP A 48 2.97 4.90 -11.05
N SER A 49 3.98 5.44 -11.73
CA SER A 49 5.27 4.73 -11.93
C SER A 49 5.92 4.39 -10.59
N ILE A 50 6.00 5.38 -9.69
CA ILE A 50 6.58 5.19 -8.35
C ILE A 50 5.73 4.20 -7.53
N LEU A 51 4.39 4.27 -7.62
CA LEU A 51 3.49 3.31 -6.98
C LEU A 51 3.72 1.88 -7.49
N ARG A 52 3.95 1.69 -8.80
CA ARG A 52 4.27 0.38 -9.38
C ARG A 52 5.59 -0.16 -8.88
N ASP A 53 6.60 0.68 -8.74
CA ASP A 53 7.89 0.28 -8.19
C ASP A 53 7.79 -0.11 -6.71
N TYR A 54 7.02 0.64 -5.93
CA TYR A 54 6.68 0.23 -4.57
C TYR A 54 5.93 -1.11 -4.55
N ASN A 55 4.97 -1.33 -5.45
CA ASN A 55 4.23 -2.59 -5.52
C ASN A 55 5.15 -3.78 -5.78
N LYS A 56 6.18 -3.64 -6.64
CA LYS A 56 7.22 -4.67 -6.85
C LYS A 56 7.99 -4.96 -5.56
N LEU A 57 8.35 -3.93 -4.80
CA LEU A 57 9.00 -4.09 -3.50
C LEU A 57 8.08 -4.84 -2.51
N LYS A 58 6.81 -4.43 -2.43
CA LYS A 58 5.79 -5.02 -1.55
C LYS A 58 5.57 -6.51 -1.80
N GLN A 59 5.69 -6.97 -3.05
CA GLN A 59 5.52 -8.39 -3.39
C GLN A 59 6.40 -9.33 -2.56
N ARG A 60 7.61 -8.89 -2.17
CA ARG A 60 8.51 -9.71 -1.34
C ARG A 60 7.93 -9.98 0.05
N TYR A 61 7.22 -9.02 0.63
CA TYR A 61 6.56 -9.17 1.92
C TYR A 61 5.29 -10.01 1.80
N VAL A 62 4.54 -9.85 0.71
CA VAL A 62 3.36 -10.67 0.42
C VAL A 62 3.76 -12.14 0.29
N ALA A 63 4.78 -12.45 -0.51
CA ALA A 63 5.28 -13.81 -0.70
C ALA A 63 5.71 -14.46 0.63
N LYS A 64 6.49 -13.73 1.45
CA LYS A 64 6.91 -14.23 2.78
C LYS A 64 5.71 -14.46 3.72
N ASN A 65 4.71 -13.59 3.67
CA ASN A 65 3.51 -13.76 4.50
C ASN A 65 2.69 -14.98 4.05
N LEU A 66 2.61 -15.23 2.73
CA LEU A 66 1.94 -16.42 2.19
C LEU A 66 2.66 -17.71 2.63
N ASP A 67 3.99 -17.72 2.63
CA ASP A 67 4.78 -18.84 3.15
C ASP A 67 4.50 -19.11 4.64
N LEU A 68 4.45 -18.07 5.48
CA LEU A 68 4.06 -18.21 6.90
C LEU A 68 2.63 -18.74 7.07
N ILE A 69 1.69 -18.29 6.22
CA ILE A 69 0.31 -18.80 6.22
C ILE A 69 0.30 -20.28 5.82
N GLU A 70 1.05 -20.68 4.80
CA GLU A 70 1.15 -22.07 4.36
C GLU A 70 1.70 -22.96 5.47
N GLN A 71 2.77 -22.52 6.16
CA GLN A 71 3.33 -23.23 7.32
C GLN A 71 2.28 -23.41 8.43
N ARG A 72 1.51 -22.36 8.74
CA ARG A 72 0.41 -22.44 9.73
C ARG A 72 -0.69 -23.40 9.32
N LEU A 73 -1.04 -23.46 8.02
CA LEU A 73 -2.07 -24.38 7.51
C LEU A 73 -1.59 -25.84 7.56
N LYS A 74 -0.34 -26.12 7.17
CA LYS A 74 0.25 -27.48 7.21
C LYS A 74 0.37 -28.03 8.63
N LYS A 75 0.58 -27.16 9.61
CA LYS A 75 0.69 -27.50 11.03
C LYS A 75 -0.58 -28.16 11.60
N GLY A 76 -1.77 -27.84 11.09
CA GLY A 76 -3.05 -28.39 11.58
C GLY A 76 -3.37 -28.03 13.05
N LYS A 77 -4.57 -28.41 13.56
CA LYS A 77 -5.06 -28.03 14.90
C LYS A 77 -4.34 -28.69 16.11
N LYS A 78 -3.42 -29.63 15.89
CA LYS A 78 -2.86 -30.52 16.95
C LYS A 78 -1.43 -30.18 17.39
N SER A 79 -1.02 -28.94 17.23
CA SER A 79 0.39 -28.58 17.15
C SER A 79 0.82 -27.67 18.30
N ASP A 80 1.99 -27.98 18.83
CA ASP A 80 2.71 -27.32 19.92
C ASP A 80 2.55 -25.78 19.92
N ASP A 81 2.24 -25.24 21.10
CA ASP A 81 2.02 -23.81 21.33
C ASP A 81 3.29 -23.00 20.99
N SER A 82 4.46 -23.61 21.16
CA SER A 82 5.77 -23.01 20.84
C SER A 82 5.90 -22.61 19.37
N LEU A 83 5.42 -23.44 18.44
CA LEU A 83 5.49 -23.21 17.01
C LEU A 83 4.49 -22.13 16.55
N GLU A 84 3.32 -22.04 17.19
CA GLU A 84 2.37 -20.96 16.87
C GLU A 84 2.90 -19.61 17.33
N MET A 85 3.54 -19.57 18.50
CA MET A 85 4.21 -18.38 19.00
C MET A 85 5.33 -17.92 18.07
N ASP A 86 6.19 -18.83 17.59
CA ASP A 86 7.26 -18.52 16.63
C ASP A 86 6.71 -17.96 15.30
N LEU A 87 5.70 -18.62 14.72
CA LEU A 87 5.06 -18.14 13.49
C LEU A 87 4.42 -16.75 13.67
N SER A 88 3.80 -16.52 14.82
CA SER A 88 3.22 -15.22 15.16
C SER A 88 4.29 -14.13 15.32
N GLN A 89 5.42 -14.44 15.98
CA GLN A 89 6.55 -13.52 16.10
C GLN A 89 7.15 -13.19 14.72
N LYS A 90 7.36 -14.18 13.86
CA LYS A 90 7.84 -13.99 12.48
C LYS A 90 6.89 -13.12 11.67
N GLN A 91 5.59 -13.33 11.80
CA GLN A 91 4.59 -12.53 11.11
C GLN A 91 4.59 -11.08 11.59
N ASN A 92 4.67 -10.86 12.91
CA ASN A 92 4.78 -9.50 13.49
C ASN A 92 6.06 -8.79 13.03
N ALA A 93 7.21 -9.48 13.04
CA ALA A 93 8.47 -8.96 12.54
C ALA A 93 8.39 -8.61 11.05
N LEU A 94 7.70 -9.43 10.24
CA LEU A 94 7.48 -9.18 8.83
C LEU A 94 6.62 -7.92 8.60
N VAL A 95 5.55 -7.74 9.37
CA VAL A 95 4.69 -6.54 9.32
C VAL A 95 5.50 -5.28 9.68
N SER A 96 6.27 -5.31 10.77
CA SER A 96 7.13 -4.20 11.18
C SER A 96 8.16 -3.86 10.09
N SER A 97 8.79 -4.88 9.49
CA SER A 97 9.75 -4.71 8.40
C SER A 97 9.09 -4.12 7.15
N LYS A 98 7.85 -4.52 6.84
CA LYS A 98 7.07 -3.96 5.74
C LYS A 98 6.81 -2.47 5.97
N TYR A 99 6.37 -2.09 7.17
CA TYR A 99 6.12 -0.68 7.49
C TYR A 99 7.39 0.17 7.39
N LEU A 100 8.51 -0.30 7.93
CA LEU A 100 9.78 0.41 7.81
C LEU A 100 10.20 0.61 6.34
N ALA A 101 10.02 -0.42 5.51
CA ALA A 101 10.29 -0.30 4.08
C ALA A 101 9.36 0.71 3.39
N THR A 102 8.06 0.71 3.72
CA THR A 102 7.11 1.73 3.24
C THR A 102 7.51 3.14 3.66
N ILE A 103 7.87 3.32 4.92
CA ILE A 103 8.29 4.61 5.49
C ILE A 103 9.53 5.12 4.76
N ASN A 104 10.57 4.29 4.62
CA ASN A 104 11.79 4.66 3.92
C ASN A 104 11.53 4.98 2.45
N PHE A 105 10.68 4.20 1.79
CA PHE A 105 10.28 4.46 0.41
C PHE A 105 9.56 5.81 0.27
N ALA A 106 8.64 6.13 1.18
CA ALA A 106 7.95 7.41 1.19
C ALA A 106 8.90 8.59 1.46
N LEU A 107 9.86 8.44 2.39
CA LEU A 107 10.88 9.47 2.66
C LEU A 107 11.77 9.76 1.45
N ASN A 108 12.10 8.73 0.68
CA ASN A 108 12.87 8.88 -0.56
C ASN A 108 12.06 9.51 -1.71
N ASN A 109 10.73 9.51 -1.62
CA ASN A 109 9.81 10.09 -2.61
C ASN A 109 8.98 11.25 -2.02
N LYS A 110 9.52 11.95 -1.01
CA LYS A 110 8.84 13.02 -0.24
C LYS A 110 8.34 14.22 -1.05
N ASN A 111 8.78 14.32 -2.31
CA ASN A 111 8.40 15.34 -3.28
C ASN A 111 7.21 14.92 -4.17
N GLN A 112 6.61 13.75 -3.94
CA GLN A 112 5.54 13.16 -4.73
C GLN A 112 4.31 12.82 -3.87
N GLU A 113 3.11 12.95 -4.43
CA GLU A 113 1.83 12.71 -3.72
C GLU A 113 1.59 11.23 -3.37
N VAL A 114 2.26 10.32 -4.10
CA VAL A 114 2.28 8.90 -3.78
C VAL A 114 2.89 8.62 -2.40
N ALA A 115 3.81 9.45 -1.90
CA ALA A 115 4.43 9.24 -0.60
C ALA A 115 3.43 9.28 0.57
N PRO A 116 2.64 10.36 0.78
CA PRO A 116 1.62 10.35 1.83
C PRO A 116 0.52 9.32 1.57
N TYR A 117 0.17 9.04 0.31
CA TYR A 117 -0.77 7.97 -0.02
C TYR A 117 -0.28 6.59 0.48
N LEU A 118 0.97 6.24 0.23
CA LEU A 118 1.55 4.96 0.68
C LEU A 118 1.56 4.84 2.20
N ILE A 119 1.79 5.93 2.93
CA ILE A 119 1.69 5.91 4.39
C ILE A 119 0.27 5.57 4.84
N LEU A 120 -0.72 6.25 4.27
CA LEU A 120 -2.14 6.04 4.58
C LEU A 120 -2.59 4.61 4.22
N SER A 121 -2.17 4.08 3.08
CA SER A 121 -2.68 2.80 2.56
C SER A 121 -1.91 1.58 3.05
N GLU A 122 -0.60 1.70 3.32
CA GLU A 122 0.28 0.55 3.56
C GLU A 122 0.93 0.54 4.95
N ALA A 123 0.97 1.68 5.63
CA ALA A 123 1.57 1.84 6.96
C ALA A 123 0.61 2.50 7.97
N TYR A 124 -0.70 2.34 7.77
CA TYR A 124 -1.77 2.94 8.59
C TYR A 124 -1.56 2.74 10.11
N ASN A 125 -1.23 1.51 10.52
CA ASN A 125 -1.01 1.15 11.93
C ASN A 125 0.44 1.34 12.41
N ALA A 126 1.31 1.98 11.63
CA ALA A 126 2.68 2.24 12.07
C ALA A 126 2.69 3.17 13.30
N ASN A 127 3.81 3.19 14.04
CA ASN A 127 3.95 4.09 15.18
C ASN A 127 3.82 5.55 14.72
N ILE A 128 3.06 6.33 15.47
CA ILE A 128 2.72 7.71 15.14
C ILE A 128 3.95 8.60 14.93
N LYS A 129 5.04 8.35 15.65
CA LYS A 129 6.30 9.07 15.48
C LYS A 129 6.85 8.92 14.06
N TYR A 130 6.68 7.75 13.44
CA TYR A 130 7.11 7.56 12.04
C TYR A 130 6.17 8.26 11.07
N LEU A 131 4.86 8.26 11.33
CA LEU A 131 3.90 8.99 10.51
C LEU A 131 4.21 10.49 10.51
N ASP A 132 4.47 11.06 11.70
CA ASP A 132 4.93 12.45 11.89
C ASP A 132 6.25 12.71 11.15
N THR A 133 7.21 11.79 11.24
CA THR A 133 8.51 11.92 10.56
C THR A 133 8.33 12.04 9.05
N VAL A 134 7.51 11.17 8.45
CA VAL A 134 7.24 11.21 7.01
C VAL A 134 6.52 12.50 6.65
N TYR A 135 5.46 12.86 7.37
CA TYR A 135 4.69 14.07 7.10
C TYR A 135 5.58 15.33 7.13
N ASN A 136 6.42 15.46 8.15
CA ASN A 136 7.30 16.62 8.30
C ASN A 136 8.35 16.72 7.19
N ALA A 137 8.79 15.58 6.64
CA ALA A 137 9.72 15.54 5.52
C ALA A 137 9.08 15.92 4.17
N LEU A 138 7.75 15.89 4.03
CA LEU A 138 7.06 16.23 2.78
C LEU A 138 7.33 17.70 2.39
N LEU A 139 7.45 17.95 1.09
CA LEU A 139 7.53 19.31 0.57
C LEU A 139 6.19 20.05 0.80
N PRO A 140 6.19 21.40 0.96
CA PRO A 140 4.97 22.18 1.18
C PRO A 140 3.87 21.86 0.16
N LYS A 141 4.20 21.83 -1.14
CA LYS A 141 3.26 21.46 -2.21
C LYS A 141 2.58 20.09 -2.01
N ILE A 142 3.30 19.14 -1.40
CA ILE A 142 2.79 17.78 -1.15
C ILE A 142 1.94 17.75 0.12
N LYS A 143 2.28 18.54 1.14
CA LYS A 143 1.40 18.74 2.31
C LYS A 143 0.05 19.33 1.89
N ASP A 144 0.06 20.26 0.95
CA ASP A 144 -1.15 20.92 0.43
C ASP A 144 -1.99 20.05 -0.52
N SER A 145 -1.43 18.93 -0.99
CA SER A 145 -2.11 17.96 -1.85
C SER A 145 -3.23 17.22 -1.10
N LYS A 146 -4.05 16.49 -1.86
CA LYS A 146 -5.13 15.65 -1.30
C LYS A 146 -4.61 14.70 -0.22
N TYR A 147 -3.61 13.89 -0.56
CA TYR A 147 -3.10 12.86 0.35
C TYR A 147 -2.24 13.44 1.46
N GLY A 148 -1.58 14.59 1.23
CA GLY A 148 -0.89 15.33 2.29
C GLY A 148 -1.84 15.77 3.42
N LYS A 149 -2.96 16.39 3.05
CA LYS A 149 -4.01 16.82 3.99
C LYS A 149 -4.70 15.65 4.69
N GLU A 150 -4.95 14.55 3.97
CA GLU A 150 -5.49 13.33 4.56
C GLU A 150 -4.51 12.74 5.60
N LEU A 151 -3.20 12.72 5.33
CA LEU A 151 -2.19 12.24 6.26
C LEU A 151 -2.08 13.13 7.50
N GLU A 152 -2.11 14.44 7.33
CA GLU A 152 -2.13 15.38 8.47
C GLU A 152 -3.34 15.14 9.38
N SER A 153 -4.54 15.08 8.77
CA SER A 153 -5.79 14.84 9.48
C SER A 153 -5.76 13.51 10.22
N PHE A 154 -5.23 12.47 9.57
CA PHE A 154 -5.06 11.15 10.15
C PHE A 154 -4.14 11.17 11.38
N ILE A 155 -2.98 11.82 11.29
CA ILE A 155 -2.03 11.95 12.39
C ILE A 155 -2.64 12.72 13.56
N LEU A 156 -3.33 13.83 13.30
CA LEU A 156 -4.00 14.63 14.34
C LEU A 156 -5.06 13.82 15.08
N ASN A 157 -5.86 13.02 14.35
CA ASN A 157 -6.86 12.16 14.95
C ASN A 157 -6.22 11.04 15.80
N ARG A 158 -5.16 10.41 15.29
CA ARG A 158 -4.43 9.39 16.03
C ARG A 158 -3.79 9.93 17.31
N LYS A 159 -3.23 11.15 17.30
CA LYS A 159 -2.69 11.78 18.53
C LYS A 159 -3.76 11.92 19.60
N LYS A 160 -4.98 12.29 19.23
CA LYS A 160 -6.10 12.41 20.18
C LYS A 160 -6.49 11.05 20.75
N THR A 161 -6.63 10.03 19.91
CA THR A 161 -7.03 8.68 20.36
C THR A 161 -5.95 8.00 21.18
N ASP A 162 -4.70 8.08 20.75
CA ASP A 162 -3.55 7.42 21.42
C ASP A 162 -3.17 8.10 22.76
N THR A 163 -3.63 9.34 23.01
CA THR A 163 -3.45 10.04 24.31
C THR A 163 -4.59 9.75 25.30
N VAL A 164 -5.71 9.21 24.82
CA VAL A 164 -6.92 8.90 25.62
C VAL A 164 -6.93 7.44 26.10
N LEU A 165 -5.99 6.61 25.62
CA LEU A 165 -5.72 5.23 26.05
C LEU A 165 -4.47 5.18 26.92
#